data_AF-A0A821F7E8-F1
#
_entry.id   AF-A0A821F7E8-F1
#
_cell.length_a   1.000
_cell.length_b   1.000
_cell.length_c   1.000
_cell.angle_alpha   90.00
_cell.angle_beta   90.00
_cell.angle_gamma   90.00
#
_symmetry.space_group_name_H-M   'P 1'
#
loop_
_entity.id
_entity.type
_entity.pdbx_description
1 polymer ?
#
loop_
_entity_poly.entity_id
_entity_poly.type
_entity_poly.pdbx_seq_one_letter_code
_entity_poly.pdbx_strand_id
1 'polypeptide(L)'
;GVLKSGEVYFHLTFNGRQFMIDSKICFVAKSPSYHLGDIRLLKLTSYQQLEHLYDVIVFPTKGQRPHPNEITGSDLDGDKYLICWDYDLIPKQTNKPMNYNSTSKVKESEFITRKEMISYFANAQKTNQSGIIDNYFNYWANLLGVNSTQCRRLAELFSKAVDAPKTGRKISNSSSIETTKKRRRTTTTDK
;
A
#
# COMPACT_ATOMS: atom_id res chain seq x y z
N GLY A 1 -6.59 20.34 -12.97
CA GLY A 1 -7.57 19.29 -13.29
C GLY A 1 -8.99 19.72 -12.99
N VAL A 2 -9.95 19.10 -13.69
CA VAL A 2 -11.41 19.30 -13.53
C VAL A 2 -11.96 18.65 -12.26
N LEU A 3 -11.38 17.52 -11.84
CA LEU A 3 -11.76 16.80 -10.61
C LEU A 3 -11.41 17.59 -9.34
N LYS A 4 -12.29 17.52 -8.34
CA LYS A 4 -12.04 18.04 -6.98
C LYS A 4 -11.42 16.96 -6.10
N SER A 5 -10.87 17.37 -4.95
CA SER A 5 -10.39 16.42 -3.95
C SER A 5 -11.54 15.52 -3.47
N GLY A 6 -11.32 14.22 -3.40
CA GLY A 6 -12.33 13.20 -3.09
C GLY A 6 -13.11 12.68 -4.31
N GLU A 7 -12.89 13.25 -5.50
CA GLU A 7 -13.53 12.81 -6.75
C GLU A 7 -12.53 12.02 -7.61
N VAL A 8 -13.04 10.99 -8.28
CA VAL A 8 -12.33 10.21 -9.30
C VAL A 8 -13.20 10.08 -10.54
N TYR A 9 -12.54 9.84 -11.67
CA TYR A 9 -13.20 9.47 -12.91
C TYR A 9 -12.71 8.08 -13.32
N PHE A 10 -13.64 7.21 -13.69
CA PHE A 10 -13.36 5.86 -14.15
C PHE A 10 -14.50 5.37 -15.04
N HIS A 11 -14.18 5.04 -16.29
CA HIS A 11 -15.04 4.30 -17.20
C HIS A 11 -14.29 3.04 -17.62
N LEU A 12 -14.99 1.90 -17.67
CA LEU A 12 -14.42 0.64 -18.12
C LEU A 12 -15.06 0.16 -19.41
N THR A 13 -14.28 -0.58 -20.17
CA THR A 13 -14.73 -1.38 -21.30
C THR A 13 -15.11 -2.77 -20.78
N PHE A 14 -16.35 -3.18 -20.98
CA PHE A 14 -16.83 -4.52 -20.66
C PHE A 14 -17.38 -5.18 -21.93
N ASN A 15 -16.90 -6.38 -22.26
CA ASN A 15 -17.27 -7.11 -23.47
C ASN A 15 -17.15 -6.26 -24.76
N GLY A 16 -16.08 -5.47 -24.86
CA GLY A 16 -15.80 -4.62 -26.03
C GLY A 16 -16.70 -3.38 -26.16
N ARG A 17 -17.49 -3.05 -25.14
CA ARG A 17 -18.35 -1.86 -25.10
C ARG A 17 -18.09 -1.03 -23.86
N GLN A 18 -18.34 0.26 -23.96
CA GLN A 18 -18.31 1.13 -22.79
C GLN A 18 -19.39 0.70 -21.80
N PHE A 19 -18.98 0.51 -20.56
CA PHE A 19 -19.87 0.15 -19.47
C PHE A 19 -20.07 1.35 -18.57
N MET A 20 -21.32 1.74 -18.38
CA MET A 20 -21.68 2.81 -17.46
C MET A 20 -21.83 2.24 -16.05
N ILE A 21 -21.06 2.81 -15.12
CA ILE A 21 -21.17 2.47 -13.70
C ILE A 21 -22.36 3.22 -13.12
N ASP A 22 -23.40 2.49 -12.70
CA ASP A 22 -24.55 3.05 -11.98
C ASP A 22 -24.27 3.19 -10.48
N SER A 23 -23.24 3.97 -10.14
CA SER A 23 -22.91 4.33 -8.77
C SER A 23 -22.18 5.66 -8.71
N LYS A 24 -22.45 6.42 -7.66
CA LYS A 24 -21.77 7.69 -7.37
C LYS A 24 -20.56 7.52 -6.46
N ILE A 25 -20.34 6.32 -5.94
CA ILE A 25 -19.31 6.04 -4.94
C ILE A 25 -18.60 4.74 -5.28
N CYS A 26 -17.28 4.73 -5.16
CA CYS A 26 -16.49 3.51 -5.19
C CYS A 26 -15.47 3.52 -4.05
N PHE A 27 -15.02 2.34 -3.64
CA PHE A 27 -13.73 2.27 -2.97
C PHE A 27 -12.61 1.98 -3.97
N VAL A 28 -11.45 2.53 -3.68
CA VAL A 28 -10.21 2.29 -4.42
C VAL A 28 -9.17 1.74 -3.46
N ALA A 29 -8.51 0.67 -3.85
CA ALA A 29 -7.46 0.02 -3.07
C ALA A 29 -6.32 -0.47 -3.99
N LYS A 30 -5.15 -0.77 -3.41
CA LYS A 30 -4.04 -1.42 -4.09
C LYS A 30 -3.57 -2.61 -3.25
N SER A 31 -3.13 -3.67 -3.91
CA SER A 31 -2.55 -4.83 -3.25
C SER A 31 -1.02 -4.75 -3.27
N PRO A 32 -0.34 -5.15 -2.17
CA PRO A 32 -0.90 -5.53 -0.88
C PRO A 32 -1.35 -4.30 -0.05
N SER A 33 -2.38 -4.49 0.79
CA SER A 33 -2.90 -3.47 1.71
C SER A 33 -2.86 -3.99 3.15
N TYR A 34 -2.21 -3.23 4.03
CA TYR A 34 -1.99 -3.62 5.44
C TYR A 34 -2.60 -2.65 6.44
N HIS A 35 -2.94 -1.43 6.01
CA HIS A 35 -3.55 -0.43 6.87
C HIS A 35 -5.00 -0.19 6.43
N LEU A 36 -5.94 -0.16 7.38
CA LEU A 36 -7.37 0.04 7.08
C LEU A 36 -7.65 1.32 6.26
N GLY A 37 -6.83 2.34 6.45
CA GLY A 37 -6.93 3.61 5.72
C GLY A 37 -6.43 3.57 4.28
N ASP A 38 -5.85 2.46 3.83
CA ASP A 38 -5.37 2.28 2.45
C ASP A 38 -6.54 2.09 1.47
N ILE A 39 -7.70 1.68 1.97
CA ILE A 39 -8.94 1.61 1.19
C ILE A 39 -9.59 3.00 1.24
N ARG A 40 -9.71 3.64 0.08
CA ARG A 40 -10.23 5.00 -0.04
C ARG A 40 -11.61 5.00 -0.67
N LEU A 41 -12.61 5.45 0.08
CA LEU A 41 -13.93 5.72 -0.43
C LEU A 41 -13.90 7.07 -1.18
N LEU A 42 -14.21 7.06 -2.47
CA LEU A 42 -14.12 8.20 -3.36
C LEU A 42 -15.42 8.33 -4.17
N LYS A 43 -15.71 9.54 -4.61
CA LYS A 43 -16.88 9.84 -5.42
C LYS A 43 -16.57 9.60 -6.89
N LEU A 44 -17.31 8.70 -7.54
CA LEU A 44 -17.28 8.56 -8.98
C LEU A 44 -18.00 9.74 -9.63
N THR A 45 -17.31 10.41 -10.54
CA THR A 45 -17.81 11.58 -11.25
C THR A 45 -17.53 11.46 -12.74
N SER A 46 -18.44 12.01 -13.55
CA SER A 46 -18.27 12.11 -14.99
C SER A 46 -18.07 13.56 -15.39
N TYR A 47 -17.11 13.79 -16.29
CA TYR A 47 -16.78 15.08 -16.85
C TYR A 47 -16.56 14.90 -18.34
N GLN A 48 -17.22 15.71 -19.17
CA GLN A 48 -17.10 15.64 -20.63
C GLN A 48 -15.64 15.74 -21.10
N GLN A 49 -14.82 16.53 -20.39
CA GLN A 49 -13.40 16.68 -20.69
C GLN A 49 -12.59 15.39 -20.51
N LEU A 50 -13.10 14.41 -19.76
CA LEU A 50 -12.45 13.14 -19.47
C LEU A 50 -13.05 11.97 -20.24
N GLU A 51 -14.14 12.17 -20.99
CA GLU A 51 -14.89 11.12 -21.70
C GLU A 51 -14.05 10.32 -22.70
N HIS A 52 -12.91 10.84 -23.15
CA HIS A 52 -12.02 10.10 -24.05
C HIS A 52 -11.12 9.09 -23.31
N LEU A 53 -11.12 9.09 -21.97
CA LEU A 53 -10.32 8.19 -21.14
C LEU A 53 -11.16 6.99 -20.71
N TYR A 54 -10.63 5.80 -20.97
CA TYR A 54 -11.24 4.50 -20.66
C TYR A 54 -10.19 3.55 -20.08
N ASP A 55 -10.64 2.59 -19.28
CA ASP A 55 -9.82 1.55 -18.67
C ASP A 55 -8.67 2.09 -17.80
N VAL A 56 -8.82 3.34 -17.36
CA VAL A 56 -7.91 4.07 -16.47
C VAL A 56 -8.70 4.85 -15.43
N ILE A 57 -8.21 4.85 -14.20
CA ILE A 57 -8.71 5.74 -13.16
C ILE A 57 -7.96 7.06 -13.20
N VAL A 58 -8.71 8.16 -13.14
CA VAL A 58 -8.16 9.51 -13.10
C VAL A 58 -8.37 10.06 -11.69
N PHE A 59 -7.25 10.42 -11.05
CA PHE A 59 -7.23 11.05 -9.74
C PHE A 59 -7.20 12.58 -9.86
N PRO A 60 -7.67 13.31 -8.85
CA PRO A 60 -7.61 14.75 -8.83
C PRO A 60 -6.18 15.22 -8.59
N THR A 61 -5.79 16.29 -9.28
CA THR A 61 -4.51 16.99 -9.05
C THR A 61 -4.61 18.04 -7.94
N LYS A 62 -5.72 18.08 -7.20
CA LYS A 62 -6.04 19.07 -6.16
C LYS A 62 -6.31 18.33 -4.85
N GLY A 63 -5.92 18.93 -3.73
CA GLY A 63 -6.10 18.37 -2.39
C GLY A 63 -4.84 18.54 -1.55
N GLN A 64 -4.92 18.18 -0.27
CA GLN A 64 -3.77 18.24 0.64
C GLN A 64 -2.74 17.14 0.37
N ARG A 65 -3.22 15.97 -0.11
CA ARG A 65 -2.41 14.78 -0.37
C ARG A 65 -2.95 14.07 -1.62
N PRO A 66 -2.07 13.58 -2.52
CA PRO A 66 -2.52 12.78 -3.67
C PRO A 66 -3.19 11.48 -3.21
N HIS A 67 -4.37 11.15 -3.76
CA HIS A 67 -5.06 9.89 -3.43
C HIS A 67 -4.23 8.63 -3.72
N PRO A 68 -3.44 8.53 -4.80
CA PRO A 68 -2.46 7.44 -4.97
C PRO A 68 -1.61 7.22 -3.72
N ASN A 69 -1.03 8.30 -3.17
CA ASN A 69 -0.19 8.21 -1.99
C ASN A 69 -0.98 7.84 -0.71
N GLU A 70 -2.27 8.16 -0.63
CA GLU A 70 -3.16 7.68 0.44
C GLU A 70 -3.44 6.18 0.35
N ILE A 71 -3.34 5.60 -0.86
CA ILE A 71 -3.59 4.19 -1.14
C ILE A 71 -2.24 3.46 -1.15
N THR A 72 -1.83 2.91 0.01
CA THR A 72 -0.60 2.10 0.13
C THR A 72 0.71 2.80 -0.26
N GLY A 73 0.74 4.14 -0.30
CA GLY A 73 1.91 4.89 -0.77
C GLY A 73 2.16 4.77 -2.27
N SER A 74 1.12 4.46 -3.04
CA SER A 74 1.18 4.28 -4.49
C SER A 74 1.58 5.56 -5.22
N ASP A 75 2.21 5.38 -6.37
CA ASP A 75 2.47 6.44 -7.35
C ASP A 75 1.74 6.10 -8.67
N LEU A 76 2.10 6.78 -9.76
CA LEU A 76 1.47 6.61 -11.07
C LEU A 76 2.50 6.16 -12.12
N ASP A 77 3.46 5.32 -11.73
CA ASP A 77 4.51 4.78 -12.64
C ASP A 77 4.13 3.44 -13.31
N GLY A 78 2.91 2.95 -13.06
CA GLY A 78 2.43 1.64 -13.52
C GLY A 78 1.52 0.92 -12.52
N ASP A 79 1.31 1.51 -11.34
CA ASP A 79 0.43 0.99 -10.31
C ASP A 79 -1.02 0.74 -10.80
N LYS A 80 -1.57 -0.40 -10.39
CA LYS A 80 -2.94 -0.81 -10.70
C LYS A 80 -3.78 -0.79 -9.43
N TYR A 81 -5.04 -0.41 -9.60
CA TYR A 81 -5.99 -0.24 -8.50
C TYR A 81 -7.15 -1.22 -8.63
N LEU A 82 -7.57 -1.77 -7.49
CA LEU A 82 -8.89 -2.36 -7.35
C LEU A 82 -9.90 -1.23 -7.17
N ILE A 83 -10.89 -1.18 -8.05
CA ILE A 83 -11.99 -0.23 -7.99
C ILE A 83 -13.26 -1.05 -7.84
N CYS A 84 -14.02 -0.80 -6.77
CA CYS A 84 -15.26 -1.51 -6.51
C CYS A 84 -16.36 -0.51 -6.18
N TRP A 85 -17.47 -0.64 -6.92
CA TRP A 85 -18.67 0.19 -6.78
C TRP A 85 -19.89 -0.64 -6.38
N ASP A 86 -19.69 -1.92 -6.04
CA ASP A 86 -20.74 -2.79 -5.52
C ASP A 86 -21.16 -2.32 -4.13
N TYR A 87 -22.43 -1.93 -4.00
CA TYR A 87 -23.01 -1.38 -2.79
C TYR A 87 -22.87 -2.29 -1.56
N ASP A 88 -22.90 -3.62 -1.74
CA ASP A 88 -22.78 -4.57 -0.63
C ASP A 88 -21.34 -4.68 -0.12
N LEU A 89 -20.36 -4.32 -0.96
CA LEU A 89 -18.94 -4.35 -0.66
C LEU A 89 -18.38 -2.97 -0.25
N ILE A 90 -19.14 -1.89 -0.40
CA ILE A 90 -18.72 -0.56 0.03
C ILE A 90 -18.52 -0.55 1.56
N PRO A 91 -17.32 -0.18 2.07
CA PRO A 91 -17.09 -0.08 3.49
C PRO A 91 -18.00 0.97 4.14
N LYS A 92 -18.69 0.59 5.22
CA LYS A 92 -19.53 1.51 6.01
C LYS A 92 -18.72 2.51 6.84
N GLN A 93 -17.45 2.22 7.07
CA GLN A 93 -16.53 3.05 7.84
C GLN A 93 -15.24 3.22 7.07
N THR A 94 -14.60 4.37 7.23
CA THR A 94 -13.31 4.67 6.64
C THR A 94 -12.31 5.06 7.72
N ASN A 95 -11.05 4.76 7.47
CA ASN A 95 -9.95 5.10 8.37
C ASN A 95 -9.07 6.16 7.71
N LYS A 96 -8.37 6.95 8.54
CA LYS A 96 -7.36 7.89 8.03
C LYS A 96 -6.24 7.10 7.34
N PRO A 97 -5.77 7.53 6.16
CA PRO A 97 -4.69 6.84 5.46
C PRO A 97 -3.40 6.88 6.27
N MET A 98 -2.60 5.81 6.20
CA MET A 98 -1.28 5.80 6.82
C MET A 98 -0.39 6.85 6.16
N ASN A 99 0.57 7.40 6.91
CA ASN A 99 1.53 8.32 6.34
C ASN A 99 2.65 7.53 5.63
N TYR A 100 2.69 7.64 4.31
CA TYR A 100 3.68 7.00 3.43
C TYR A 100 4.77 7.97 2.99
N ASN A 101 5.08 8.98 3.81
CA ASN A 101 6.15 9.93 3.50
C ASN A 101 7.47 9.18 3.28
N SER A 102 8.11 9.47 2.14
CA SER A 102 9.39 8.87 1.80
C SER A 102 10.43 9.22 2.86
N THR A 103 11.15 8.20 3.31
CA THR A 103 12.30 8.43 4.18
C THR A 103 13.41 9.09 3.39
N SER A 104 14.11 10.06 4.01
CA SER A 104 15.26 10.73 3.40
C SER A 104 16.28 9.73 2.85
N LYS A 105 16.61 9.82 1.56
CA LYS A 105 17.60 8.95 0.93
C LYS A 105 18.94 9.06 1.67
N VAL A 106 19.65 7.94 1.84
CA VAL A 106 21.06 7.99 2.23
C VAL A 106 21.81 8.74 1.12
N LYS A 107 22.78 9.60 1.47
CA LYS A 107 23.61 10.28 0.46
C LYS A 107 24.19 9.23 -0.49
N GLU A 108 23.85 9.34 -1.77
CA GLU A 108 24.43 8.52 -2.83
C GLU A 108 25.93 8.85 -2.92
N SER A 109 26.77 7.83 -3.08
CA SER A 109 28.18 8.07 -3.43
C SER A 109 28.22 8.58 -4.88
N GLU A 110 29.14 9.51 -5.15
CA GLU A 110 29.30 10.09 -6.49
C GLU A 110 29.73 9.05 -7.53
N PHE A 111 30.34 7.95 -7.08
CA PHE A 111 30.77 6.83 -7.92
C PHE A 111 30.36 5.49 -7.31
N ILE A 112 29.81 4.59 -8.14
CA ILE A 112 29.49 3.20 -7.78
C ILE A 112 30.63 2.30 -8.24
N THR A 113 31.26 1.60 -7.30
CA THR A 113 32.34 0.65 -7.58
C THR A 113 31.82 -0.76 -7.88
N ARG A 114 32.60 -1.57 -8.62
CA ARG A 114 32.29 -2.99 -8.86
C ARG A 114 32.10 -3.78 -7.56
N LYS A 115 32.90 -3.46 -6.53
CA LYS A 115 32.82 -4.11 -5.21
C LYS A 115 31.50 -3.80 -4.51
N GLU A 116 31.00 -2.57 -4.61
CA GLU A 116 29.70 -2.19 -4.07
C GLU A 116 28.55 -2.89 -4.79
N MET A 117 28.60 -2.98 -6.13
CA MET A 117 27.62 -3.77 -6.89
C MET A 117 27.61 -5.23 -6.46
N ILE A 118 28.78 -5.89 -6.38
CA ILE A 118 28.89 -7.28 -5.93
C ILE A 118 28.33 -7.44 -4.52
N SER A 119 28.70 -6.54 -3.60
CA SER A 119 28.20 -6.55 -2.22
C SER A 119 26.68 -6.35 -2.14
N TYR A 120 26.13 -5.47 -2.96
CA TYR A 120 24.68 -5.25 -3.03
C TYR A 120 23.95 -6.51 -3.46
N PHE A 121 24.33 -7.11 -4.60
CA PHE A 121 23.68 -8.33 -5.09
C PHE A 121 23.87 -9.53 -4.16
N ALA A 122 25.06 -9.69 -3.58
CA ALA A 122 25.32 -10.74 -2.60
C ALA A 122 24.46 -10.64 -1.33
N ASN A 123 24.01 -9.42 -0.98
CA ASN A 123 23.21 -9.17 0.22
C ASN A 123 21.71 -8.92 -0.06
N ALA A 124 21.30 -8.77 -1.33
CA ALA A 124 19.93 -8.40 -1.72
C ALA A 124 18.85 -9.35 -1.16
N GLN A 125 19.13 -10.66 -1.08
CA GLN A 125 18.19 -11.62 -0.49
C GLN A 125 18.04 -11.46 1.03
N LYS A 126 19.12 -11.12 1.75
CA LYS A 126 19.07 -10.92 3.21
C LYS A 126 18.26 -9.67 3.59
N THR A 127 18.12 -8.73 2.67
CA THR A 127 17.37 -7.49 2.87
C THR A 127 15.89 -7.61 2.50
N ASN A 128 15.47 -8.68 1.80
CA ASN A 128 14.07 -8.84 1.41
C ASN A 128 13.22 -9.41 2.55
N GLN A 129 12.76 -8.52 3.45
CA GLN A 129 11.99 -8.87 4.64
C GLN A 129 10.47 -8.84 4.43
N SER A 130 9.98 -8.40 3.27
CA SER A 130 8.54 -8.18 3.00
C SER A 130 7.71 -9.45 3.20
N GLY A 131 8.16 -10.59 2.66
CA GLY A 131 7.46 -11.87 2.82
C GLY A 131 7.41 -12.39 4.27
N ILE A 132 8.44 -12.09 5.07
CA ILE A 132 8.42 -12.41 6.50
C ILE A 132 7.39 -11.54 7.23
N ILE A 133 7.39 -10.24 6.93
CA ILE A 133 6.44 -9.28 7.51
C ILE A 133 5.00 -9.66 7.16
N ASP A 134 4.74 -10.05 5.91
CA ASP A 134 3.43 -10.50 5.44
C ASP A 134 2.90 -11.71 6.23
N ASN A 135 3.74 -12.72 6.42
CA ASN A 135 3.38 -13.90 7.22
C ASN A 135 3.02 -13.54 8.67
N TYR A 136 3.78 -12.64 9.31
CA TYR A 136 3.45 -12.17 10.66
C TYR A 136 2.18 -11.32 10.67
N PHE A 137 1.94 -10.52 9.64
CA PHE A 137 0.73 -9.73 9.54
C PHE A 137 -0.49 -10.64 9.48
N ASN A 138 -0.48 -11.64 8.61
CA ASN A 138 -1.57 -12.61 8.47
C ASN A 138 -1.83 -13.36 9.79
N TYR A 139 -0.77 -13.77 10.49
CA TYR A 139 -0.90 -14.39 11.82
C TYR A 139 -1.61 -13.48 12.84
N TRP A 140 -1.14 -12.23 12.98
CA TRP A 140 -1.71 -11.29 13.95
C TRP A 140 -3.10 -10.78 13.55
N ALA A 141 -3.35 -10.61 12.25
CA ALA A 141 -4.64 -10.24 11.72
C ALA A 141 -5.68 -11.32 12.04
N ASN A 142 -5.32 -12.60 11.87
CA ASN A 142 -6.20 -13.71 12.22
C ASN A 142 -6.46 -13.81 13.73
N LEU A 143 -5.45 -13.52 14.57
CA LEU A 143 -5.56 -13.67 16.03
C LEU A 143 -6.24 -12.48 16.72
N LEU A 144 -5.93 -11.24 16.30
CA LEU A 144 -6.32 -10.00 16.99
C LEU A 144 -7.05 -8.99 16.10
N GLY A 145 -7.22 -9.30 14.81
CA GLY A 145 -7.78 -8.39 13.82
C GLY A 145 -6.75 -7.44 13.20
N VAL A 146 -7.06 -6.98 11.99
CA VAL A 146 -6.20 -6.10 11.16
C VAL A 146 -5.94 -4.72 11.79
N ASN A 147 -6.78 -4.26 12.73
CA ASN A 147 -6.60 -2.98 13.41
C ASN A 147 -5.71 -3.07 14.67
N SER A 148 -5.21 -4.27 15.00
CA SER A 148 -4.37 -4.48 16.17
C SER A 148 -3.09 -3.63 16.11
N THR A 149 -2.50 -3.33 17.28
CA THR A 149 -1.24 -2.57 17.35
C THR A 149 -0.10 -3.31 16.65
N GLN A 150 -0.13 -4.64 16.67
CA GLN A 150 0.80 -5.53 15.98
C GLN A 150 0.70 -5.35 14.46
N CYS A 151 -0.51 -5.44 13.91
CA CYS A 151 -0.75 -5.26 12.47
C CYS A 151 -0.36 -3.85 12.01
N ARG A 152 -0.69 -2.79 12.77
CA ARG A 152 -0.29 -1.42 12.43
C ARG A 152 1.23 -1.25 12.40
N ARG A 153 1.96 -1.81 13.37
CA ARG A 153 3.43 -1.78 13.37
C ARG A 153 4.02 -2.57 12.19
N LEU A 154 3.41 -3.69 11.83
CA LEU A 154 3.83 -4.49 10.67
C LEU A 154 3.55 -3.76 9.35
N ALA A 155 2.45 -3.01 9.23
CA ALA A 155 2.17 -2.18 8.06
C ALA A 155 3.25 -1.10 7.85
N GLU A 156 3.67 -0.41 8.92
CA GLU A 156 4.78 0.55 8.86
C GLU A 156 6.11 -0.09 8.46
N LEU A 157 6.40 -1.29 9.00
CA LEU A 157 7.60 -2.04 8.65
C LEU A 157 7.56 -2.51 7.18
N PHE A 158 6.40 -2.94 6.70
CA PHE A 158 6.21 -3.35 5.32
C PHE A 158 6.48 -2.19 4.35
N SER A 159 5.91 -1.02 4.62
CA SER A 159 6.17 0.19 3.83
C SER A 159 7.67 0.51 3.75
N LYS A 160 8.37 0.47 4.89
CA LYS A 160 9.83 0.67 4.90
C LYS A 160 10.57 -0.40 4.10
N ALA A 161 10.09 -1.65 4.12
CA ALA A 161 10.71 -2.78 3.42
C ALA A 161 10.63 -2.65 1.90
N VAL A 162 9.49 -2.18 1.39
CA VAL A 162 9.31 -1.92 -0.04
C VAL A 162 10.18 -0.74 -0.52
N ASP A 163 10.36 0.28 0.33
CA ASP A 163 11.19 1.45 -0.01
C ASP A 163 12.69 1.29 0.27
N ALA A 164 13.10 0.25 1.00
CA ALA A 164 14.50 0.01 1.35
C ALA A 164 15.44 -0.06 0.12
N PRO A 165 15.10 -0.76 -0.99
CA PRO A 165 15.93 -0.77 -2.20
C PRO A 165 16.07 0.62 -2.83
N LYS A 166 15.03 1.47 -2.74
CA LYS A 166 15.02 2.83 -3.31
C LYS A 166 15.83 3.83 -2.47
N THR A 167 16.01 3.56 -1.18
CA THR A 167 16.58 4.51 -0.21
C THR A 167 17.96 4.11 0.30
N GLY A 168 18.40 2.86 0.06
CA GLY A 168 19.65 2.31 0.58
C GLY A 168 19.63 2.03 2.09
N ARG A 169 18.50 2.21 2.77
CA ARG A 169 18.37 1.99 4.22
C ARG A 169 18.19 0.51 4.52
N LYS A 170 19.03 -0.01 5.41
CA LYS A 170 18.84 -1.35 5.97
C LYS A 170 17.79 -1.30 7.07
N ILE A 171 16.82 -2.20 7.02
CA ILE A 171 15.85 -2.37 8.11
C ILE A 171 16.52 -3.18 9.22
N SER A 172 17.11 -2.49 10.20
CA SER A 172 17.67 -3.09 11.39
C SER A 172 16.59 -3.32 12.44
N ASN A 173 15.71 -4.31 12.24
CA ASN A 173 14.73 -4.69 13.27
C ASN A 173 14.32 -6.17 13.25
N SER A 174 15.25 -7.08 12.98
CA SER A 174 15.01 -8.52 13.21
C SER A 174 14.67 -8.81 14.69
N SER A 175 15.21 -8.03 15.63
CA SER A 175 14.97 -8.18 17.08
C SER A 175 13.52 -7.93 17.51
N SER A 176 12.79 -7.08 16.79
CA SER A 176 11.36 -6.81 17.05
C SER A 176 10.45 -7.94 16.55
N ILE A 177 10.91 -8.70 15.56
CA ILE A 177 10.18 -9.82 14.95
C ILE A 177 10.50 -11.13 15.69
N GLU A 178 11.73 -11.28 16.19
CA GLU A 178 12.18 -12.46 16.95
C GLU A 178 11.64 -12.56 18.38
N THR A 179 11.33 -11.43 19.03
CA THR A 179 10.72 -11.41 20.37
C THR A 179 9.39 -12.17 20.42
N THR A 180 8.69 -12.25 19.28
CA THR A 180 7.48 -13.07 19.09
C THR A 180 7.75 -14.57 19.11
N LYS A 181 8.91 -15.04 18.61
CA LYS A 181 9.29 -16.47 18.67
C LYS A 181 9.64 -16.91 20.09
N LYS A 182 10.23 -16.04 20.91
CA LYS A 182 10.66 -16.39 22.28
C LYS A 182 9.49 -16.67 23.24
N ARG A 183 8.35 -16.00 23.03
CA ARG A 183 7.12 -16.22 23.84
C ARG A 183 6.49 -17.61 23.64
N ARG A 184 6.85 -18.32 22.56
CA ARG A 184 6.38 -19.68 22.24
C ARG A 184 7.02 -20.78 23.10
N ARG A 185 8.13 -20.51 23.80
CA ARG A 185 8.84 -21.53 24.61
C ARG A 185 8.46 -21.58 26.09
N THR A 186 7.76 -20.58 26.63
CA THR A 186 7.52 -20.48 28.09
C THR A 186 6.10 -20.85 28.54
N THR A 187 5.25 -21.41 27.68
CA THR A 187 3.87 -21.80 28.05
C THR A 187 3.58 -23.31 27.92
N THR A 188 4.60 -24.19 27.98
CA THR A 188 4.38 -25.65 27.88
C THR A 188 5.17 -26.45 28.91
N THR A 189 5.20 -25.97 30.16
CA THR A 189 5.59 -26.78 31.34
C THR A 189 4.73 -26.32 32.50
N ASP A 190 3.53 -26.90 32.59
CA ASP A 190 2.85 -27.22 33.84
C ASP A 190 1.59 -28.03 33.48
N LYS A 191 1.75 -29.35 33.52
CA LYS A 191 0.79 -30.39 33.92
C LYS A 191 1.41 -31.77 33.70
#